data_AF-A0A6G1X0U6-F1
#
_entry.id   AF-A0A6G1X0U6-F1
#
_cell.length_a   1.000
_cell.length_b   1.000
_cell.length_c   1.000
_cell.angle_alpha   90.00
_cell.angle_beta   90.00
_cell.angle_gamma   90.00
#
_symmetry.space_group_name_H-M   'P 1'
#
loop_
_entity.id
_entity.type
_entity.pdbx_description
1 polymer ?
#
loop_
_entity_poly.entity_id
_entity_poly.type
_entity_poly.pdbx_seq_one_letter_code
_entity_poly.pdbx_strand_id
1 'polypeptide(L)'
;MGLRERGFFSIDAVFAVMLLLMVSASFLNIYEGRNQAAGLMGARLEARIIGEKLAAAINTVYANGSNFELCVDLPSKIGSYFYQISFDNTTRQILVENSAWGAVSVTVVCKNVENFVLGQENLGNTILVHWVGDNVEVTKA
;
A
#
# COMPACT_ATOMS: atom_id res chain seq x y z
N MET A 1 29.15 -60.98 -23.46
CA MET A 1 27.72 -60.91 -23.05
C MET A 1 27.63 -59.82 -22.00
N GLY A 2 26.93 -58.73 -22.30
CA GLY A 2 27.11 -57.41 -21.68
C GLY A 2 26.88 -57.35 -20.17
N LEU A 3 27.82 -56.71 -19.47
CA LEU A 3 27.66 -56.27 -18.08
C LEU A 3 26.52 -55.24 -18.05
N ARG A 4 25.37 -55.66 -17.52
CA ARG A 4 24.29 -54.74 -17.14
C ARG A 4 24.73 -54.03 -15.86
N GLU A 5 25.40 -52.89 -16.01
CA GLU A 5 25.52 -51.90 -14.95
C GLU A 5 24.12 -51.35 -14.63
N ARG A 6 23.42 -51.99 -13.69
CA ARG A 6 22.21 -51.41 -13.08
C ARG A 6 22.72 -50.46 -12.01
N GLY A 7 22.66 -49.15 -12.26
CA GLY A 7 22.96 -48.15 -11.23
C GLY A 7 22.09 -48.39 -10.00
N PHE A 8 22.69 -48.89 -8.93
CA PHE A 8 22.02 -49.07 -7.65
C PHE A 8 22.12 -47.74 -6.92
N PHE A 9 21.02 -46.98 -6.90
CA PHE A 9 20.92 -45.86 -5.96
C PHE A 9 20.86 -46.46 -4.57
N SER A 10 21.87 -46.22 -3.71
CA SER A 10 21.79 -46.65 -2.33
C SER A 10 20.62 -45.95 -1.66
N ILE A 11 19.97 -46.63 -0.71
CA ILE A 11 18.88 -46.02 0.07
C ILE A 11 19.34 -44.72 0.75
N ASP A 12 20.62 -44.64 1.12
CA ASP A 12 21.26 -43.45 1.66
C ASP A 12 21.31 -42.29 0.65
N ALA A 13 21.58 -42.59 -0.63
CA ALA A 13 21.59 -41.57 -1.68
C ALA A 13 20.16 -41.05 -1.94
N VAL A 14 19.14 -41.91 -1.91
CA VAL A 14 17.73 -41.49 -2.01
C VAL A 14 17.36 -40.59 -0.83
N PHE A 15 17.75 -40.97 0.39
CA PHE A 15 17.48 -40.21 1.59
C PHE A 15 18.19 -38.85 1.58
N ALA A 16 19.45 -38.81 1.15
CA ALA A 16 20.22 -37.57 1.01
C ALA A 16 19.57 -36.60 0.01
N VAL A 17 19.10 -37.10 -1.13
CA VAL A 17 18.38 -36.28 -2.13
C VAL A 17 17.05 -35.76 -1.57
N MET A 18 16.30 -36.59 -0.83
CA MET A 18 15.05 -36.16 -0.21
C MET A 18 15.26 -35.05 0.81
N LEU A 19 16.28 -35.18 1.66
CA LEU A 19 16.66 -34.13 2.61
C LEU A 19 17.09 -32.85 1.89
N LEU A 20 17.87 -32.96 0.82
CA LEU A 20 18.28 -31.81 0.01
C LEU A 20 17.06 -31.08 -0.58
N LEU A 21 16.09 -31.82 -1.12
CA LEU A 21 14.87 -31.24 -1.67
C LEU A 21 14.02 -30.58 -0.58
N MET A 22 13.89 -31.22 0.59
CA MET A 22 13.13 -30.65 1.71
C MET A 22 13.75 -29.33 2.19
N VAL A 23 15.07 -29.30 2.39
CA VAL A 23 15.80 -28.10 2.78
C VAL A 23 15.69 -27.01 1.71
N SER A 24 15.84 -27.37 0.43
CA SER A 24 15.72 -26.41 -0.67
C SER A 24 14.31 -25.82 -0.75
N ALA A 25 13.27 -26.64 -0.58
CA ALA A 25 11.88 -26.19 -0.54
C ALA A 25 11.62 -25.25 0.64
N SER A 26 12.19 -25.53 1.82
CA SER A 26 12.11 -24.62 2.97
C SER A 26 12.73 -23.26 2.67
N PHE A 27 13.91 -23.23 2.06
CA PHE A 27 14.55 -21.97 1.68
C PHE A 27 13.75 -21.19 0.64
N LEU A 28 13.17 -21.86 -0.36
CA LEU A 28 12.30 -21.22 -1.36
C LEU A 28 11.08 -20.58 -0.70
N ASN A 29 10.38 -21.30 0.18
CA ASN A 29 9.23 -20.78 0.91
C ASN A 29 9.59 -19.56 1.77
N ILE A 30 10.73 -19.60 2.46
CA ILE A 30 11.21 -18.45 3.26
C ILE A 30 11.54 -17.26 2.37
N TYR A 31 12.18 -17.49 1.23
CA TYR A 31 12.55 -16.44 0.29
C TYR A 31 11.32 -15.76 -0.30
N GLU A 32 10.35 -16.55 -0.77
CA GLU A 32 9.09 -16.03 -1.32
C GLU A 32 8.30 -15.26 -0.25
N GLY A 33 8.16 -15.83 0.96
CA GLY A 33 7.46 -15.17 2.07
C GLY A 33 8.10 -13.84 2.46
N ARG A 34 9.45 -13.77 2.51
CA ARG A 34 10.17 -12.51 2.77
C ARG A 34 10.00 -11.50 1.65
N ASN A 35 10.07 -11.93 0.40
CA ASN A 35 9.90 -11.04 -0.74
C ASN A 35 8.50 -10.44 -0.79
N GLN A 36 7.46 -11.25 -0.54
CA GLN A 36 6.08 -10.78 -0.43
C GLN A 36 5.92 -9.80 0.74
N ALA A 37 6.46 -10.12 1.92
CA ALA A 37 6.40 -9.24 3.08
C ALA A 37 7.08 -7.88 2.82
N ALA A 38 8.24 -7.88 2.17
CA ALA A 38 8.95 -6.67 1.77
C ALA A 38 8.13 -5.82 0.79
N GLY A 39 7.50 -6.46 -0.22
CA GLY A 39 6.60 -5.77 -1.16
C GLY A 39 5.40 -5.12 -0.47
N LEU A 40 4.75 -5.84 0.46
CA LEU A 40 3.62 -5.32 1.23
C LEU A 40 4.04 -4.18 2.18
N MET A 41 5.22 -4.28 2.79
CA MET A 41 5.78 -3.20 3.61
C MET A 41 6.04 -1.94 2.77
N GLY A 42 6.58 -2.09 1.55
CA GLY A 42 6.77 -1.00 0.61
C GLY A 42 5.45 -0.33 0.24
N ALA A 43 4.43 -1.12 -0.13
CA ALA A 43 3.10 -0.61 -0.45
C ALA A 43 2.46 0.12 0.75
N ARG A 44 2.61 -0.42 1.97
CA ARG A 44 2.10 0.21 3.19
C ARG A 44 2.79 1.54 3.50
N LEU A 45 4.09 1.65 3.20
CA LEU A 45 4.84 2.91 3.35
C LEU A 45 4.40 3.95 2.32
N GLU A 46 4.24 3.54 1.06
CA GLU A 46 3.74 4.42 -0.01
C GLU A 46 2.32 4.92 0.30
N ALA A 47 1.45 4.06 0.82
CA ALA A 47 0.13 4.46 1.32
C ALA A 47 0.20 5.53 2.41
N ARG A 48 1.16 5.39 3.34
CA ARG A 48 1.40 6.41 4.37
C ARG A 48 1.85 7.73 3.77
N ILE A 49 2.78 7.71 2.82
CA ILE A 49 3.26 8.92 2.14
C ILE A 49 2.11 9.63 1.41
N ILE A 50 1.22 8.88 0.76
CA ILE A 50 0.03 9.44 0.12
C ILE A 50 -0.89 10.11 1.14
N GLY A 51 -1.16 9.44 2.27
CA GLY A 51 -1.94 10.01 3.36
C GLY A 51 -1.29 11.27 3.94
N GLU A 52 0.03 11.27 4.15
CA GLU A 52 0.79 12.43 4.64
C GLU A 52 0.78 13.59 3.63
N LYS A 53 0.90 13.32 2.33
CA LYS A 53 0.80 14.33 1.26
C LYS A 53 -0.57 15.00 1.28
N LEU A 54 -1.64 14.23 1.39
CA LEU A 54 -3.00 14.77 1.43
C LEU A 54 -3.27 15.53 2.73
N ALA A 55 -2.83 15.01 3.88
CA ALA A 55 -2.92 15.72 5.16
C ALA A 55 -2.16 17.05 5.14
N ALA A 56 -0.96 17.07 4.55
CA ALA A 56 -0.17 18.29 4.38
C ALA A 56 -0.88 19.30 3.49
N ALA A 57 -1.51 18.85 2.40
CA ALA A 57 -2.29 19.72 1.51
C ALA A 57 -3.47 20.36 2.26
N ILE A 58 -4.28 19.56 2.96
CA ILE A 58 -5.41 20.05 3.77
C ILE A 58 -4.95 21.04 4.82
N ASN A 59 -3.90 20.72 5.57
CA ASN A 59 -3.37 21.63 6.60
C ASN A 59 -2.81 22.93 5.99
N THR A 60 -2.21 22.86 4.80
CA THR A 60 -1.69 24.05 4.10
C THR A 60 -2.82 24.95 3.62
N VAL A 61 -3.85 24.39 2.99
CA VAL A 61 -5.05 25.14 2.58
C VAL A 61 -5.73 25.76 3.79
N TYR A 62 -5.85 25.01 4.89
CA TYR A 62 -6.40 25.52 6.13
C TYR A 62 -5.60 26.69 6.71
N ALA A 63 -4.27 26.60 6.72
CA ALA A 63 -3.42 27.64 7.30
C ALA A 63 -3.36 28.92 6.44
N ASN A 64 -3.53 28.81 5.12
CA ASN A 64 -3.48 29.97 4.21
C ASN A 64 -4.86 30.65 4.01
N GLY A 65 -5.96 29.98 4.37
CA GLY A 65 -7.31 30.53 4.32
C GLY A 65 -7.98 30.44 2.94
N SER A 66 -9.15 31.08 2.82
CA SER A 66 -10.15 30.83 1.76
C SER A 66 -9.73 31.16 0.32
N ASN A 67 -8.71 32.00 0.13
CA ASN A 67 -8.23 32.37 -1.21
C ASN A 67 -7.09 31.45 -1.71
N PHE A 68 -6.83 30.35 -1.00
CA PHE A 68 -5.75 29.43 -1.32
C PHE A 68 -6.30 28.04 -1.63
N GLU A 69 -5.81 27.46 -2.70
CA GLU A 69 -6.17 26.12 -3.18
C GLU A 69 -4.90 25.34 -3.51
N LEU A 70 -4.95 24.02 -3.37
CA LEU A 70 -3.82 23.16 -3.68
C LEU A 70 -4.26 21.95 -4.50
N CYS A 71 -3.52 21.70 -5.58
CA CYS A 71 -3.64 20.51 -6.39
C CYS A 71 -2.69 19.42 -5.89
N VAL A 72 -3.21 18.21 -5.69
CA VAL A 72 -2.48 17.03 -5.24
C VAL A 72 -2.65 15.91 -6.26
N ASP A 73 -1.57 15.52 -6.91
CA ASP A 73 -1.60 14.33 -7.76
C ASP A 73 -1.54 13.06 -6.90
N LEU A 74 -2.52 12.18 -7.10
CA LEU A 74 -2.60 10.88 -6.46
C LEU A 74 -2.38 9.77 -7.49
N PRO A 75 -1.52 8.78 -7.21
CA PRO A 75 -1.31 7.68 -8.13
C PRO A 75 -2.58 6.82 -8.21
N SER A 76 -2.86 6.21 -9.37
CA SER A 76 -4.00 5.32 -9.53
C SER A 76 -3.85 3.98 -8.79
N LYS A 77 -2.60 3.61 -8.45
CA LYS A 77 -2.23 2.38 -7.76
C LYS A 77 -1.04 2.59 -6.84
N ILE A 78 -0.92 1.72 -5.85
CA ILE A 78 0.25 1.57 -4.99
C ILE A 78 0.85 0.20 -5.28
N GLY A 79 2.03 0.17 -5.88
CA GLY A 79 2.54 -1.04 -6.54
C GLY A 79 1.55 -1.60 -7.56
N SER A 80 1.00 -2.79 -7.32
CA SER A 80 0.01 -3.44 -8.19
C SER A 80 -1.43 -3.32 -7.68
N TYR A 81 -1.66 -2.63 -6.55
CA TYR A 81 -2.94 -2.63 -5.83
C TYR A 81 -3.71 -1.32 -6.04
N PHE A 82 -5.01 -1.45 -6.31
CA PHE A 82 -5.95 -0.34 -6.18
C PHE A 82 -6.21 -0.07 -4.70
N TYR A 83 -6.55 1.16 -4.34
CA TYR A 83 -6.74 1.55 -2.95
C TYR A 83 -7.88 2.55 -2.84
N GLN A 84 -8.31 2.80 -1.61
CA GLN A 84 -9.30 3.82 -1.29
C GLN A 84 -8.68 4.79 -0.28
N ILE A 85 -9.06 6.06 -0.39
CA ILE A 85 -8.79 7.06 0.64
C ILE A 85 -10.11 7.50 1.23
N SER A 86 -10.22 7.59 2.55
CA SER A 86 -11.34 8.22 3.22
C SER A 86 -10.86 9.18 4.29
N PHE A 87 -11.68 10.16 4.62
CA PHE A 87 -11.45 11.04 5.76
C PHE A 87 -12.64 11.00 6.71
N ASP A 88 -12.34 10.85 7.99
CA ASP A 88 -13.31 10.94 9.08
C ASP A 88 -12.97 12.14 9.97
N ASN A 89 -13.85 13.13 9.97
CA ASN A 89 -13.73 14.35 10.76
C ASN A 89 -13.86 14.11 12.27
N THR A 90 -14.51 13.01 12.68
CA THR A 90 -14.65 12.65 14.11
C THR A 90 -13.29 12.28 14.69
N THR A 91 -12.54 11.45 13.97
CA THR A 91 -11.20 11.02 14.37
C THR A 91 -10.09 11.93 13.83
N ARG A 92 -10.42 12.80 12.87
CA ARG A 92 -9.51 13.65 12.09
C ARG A 92 -8.40 12.84 11.43
N GLN A 93 -8.78 11.73 10.83
CA GLN A 93 -7.84 10.80 10.19
C GLN A 93 -8.18 10.60 8.72
N ILE A 94 -7.14 10.65 7.90
CA ILE A 94 -7.15 10.09 6.56
C ILE A 94 -6.83 8.62 6.70
N LEU A 95 -7.71 7.77 6.21
CA LEU A 95 -7.50 6.34 6.08
C LEU A 95 -7.18 6.03 4.63
N VAL A 96 -5.99 5.46 4.38
CA VAL A 96 -5.67 4.84 3.11
C VAL A 96 -5.79 3.34 3.34
N GLU A 97 -6.50 2.61 2.49
CA GLU A 97 -6.72 1.18 2.70
C GLU A 97 -6.78 0.33 1.42
N ASN A 98 -6.36 -0.93 1.55
CA ASN A 98 -6.56 -1.99 0.58
C ASN A 98 -6.52 -3.36 1.27
N SER A 99 -7.13 -4.38 0.65
CA SER A 99 -7.16 -5.76 1.16
C SER A 99 -5.77 -6.41 1.33
N ALA A 100 -4.75 -5.98 0.60
CA ALA A 100 -3.42 -6.59 0.64
C ALA A 100 -2.58 -6.18 1.86
N TRP A 101 -2.63 -4.90 2.27
CA TRP A 101 -1.80 -4.36 3.35
C TRP A 101 -2.60 -3.78 4.51
N GLY A 102 -3.93 -3.85 4.45
CA GLY A 102 -4.85 -3.34 5.46
C GLY A 102 -5.04 -1.83 5.35
N ALA A 103 -5.12 -1.16 6.51
CA ALA A 103 -5.33 0.28 6.58
C ALA A 103 -4.14 1.00 7.25
N VAL A 104 -3.90 2.23 6.81
CA VAL A 104 -2.91 3.17 7.32
C VAL A 104 -3.64 4.48 7.59
N SER A 105 -3.53 4.97 8.82
CA SER A 105 -4.14 6.22 9.24
C SER A 105 -3.10 7.33 9.37
N VAL A 106 -3.48 8.53 8.94
CA VAL A 106 -2.69 9.76 9.07
C VAL A 106 -3.57 10.85 9.66
N THR A 107 -3.10 11.50 10.72
CA THR A 107 -3.85 12.56 11.40
C THR A 107 -3.76 13.90 10.65
N VAL A 108 -4.90 14.59 10.56
CA VAL A 108 -5.03 15.95 10.04
C VAL A 108 -5.22 16.90 11.22
N VAL A 109 -4.58 18.08 11.16
CA VAL A 109 -4.66 19.08 12.24
C VAL A 109 -5.93 19.94 12.10
N CYS A 110 -6.33 20.22 10.86
CA CYS A 110 -7.56 20.91 10.51
C CYS A 110 -8.80 20.25 11.15
N LYS A 111 -9.75 21.08 11.60
CA LYS A 111 -11.01 20.63 12.25
C LYS A 111 -12.24 20.81 11.38
N ASN A 112 -12.13 21.57 10.30
CA ASN A 112 -13.23 21.94 9.43
C ASN A 112 -13.00 21.29 8.07
N VAL A 113 -12.98 19.97 8.02
CA VAL A 113 -12.83 19.21 6.79
C VAL A 113 -14.06 18.35 6.63
N GLU A 114 -14.66 18.38 5.44
CA GLU A 114 -15.80 17.51 5.16
C GLU A 114 -15.35 16.06 5.02
N ASN A 115 -16.20 15.12 5.45
CA ASN A 115 -15.94 13.71 5.23
C ASN A 115 -15.96 13.42 3.73
N PHE A 116 -14.94 12.72 3.25
CA PHE A 116 -14.85 12.35 1.84
C PHE A 116 -14.38 10.91 1.69
N VAL A 117 -14.67 10.33 0.51
CA VAL A 117 -14.16 9.03 0.08
C VAL A 117 -13.71 9.17 -1.38
N LEU A 118 -12.46 8.83 -1.65
CA LEU A 118 -11.88 8.77 -2.98
C LEU A 118 -11.67 7.30 -3.36
N GLY A 119 -12.57 6.81 -4.21
CA GLY A 119 -12.46 5.51 -4.87
C GLY A 119 -11.57 5.56 -6.12
N GLN A 120 -11.43 4.41 -6.77
CA GLN A 120 -10.57 4.22 -7.95
C GLN A 120 -10.86 5.22 -9.10
N GLU A 121 -12.11 5.64 -9.26
CA GLU A 121 -12.56 6.61 -10.26
C GLU A 121 -11.99 8.02 -10.05
N ASN A 122 -11.60 8.34 -8.82
CA ASN A 122 -11.00 9.61 -8.46
C ASN A 122 -9.46 9.56 -8.54
N LEU A 123 -8.88 8.38 -8.28
CA LEU A 123 -7.43 8.16 -8.26
C LEU A 123 -6.82 8.17 -9.67
N GLY A 124 -5.56 8.62 -9.77
CA GLY A 124 -4.89 8.88 -11.05
C GLY A 124 -5.24 10.23 -11.67
N ASN A 125 -6.11 11.01 -11.02
CA ASN A 125 -6.37 12.40 -11.35
C ASN A 125 -5.71 13.33 -10.32
N THR A 126 -5.67 14.61 -10.66
CA THR A 126 -5.34 15.67 -9.72
C THR A 126 -6.54 15.93 -8.80
N ILE A 127 -6.29 15.94 -7.49
CA ILE A 127 -7.27 16.27 -6.45
C ILE A 127 -7.10 17.73 -6.06
N LEU A 128 -8.19 18.48 -6.05
CA LEU A 128 -8.24 19.85 -5.59
C LEU A 128 -8.61 19.88 -4.10
N VAL A 129 -7.85 20.64 -3.33
CA VAL A 129 -8.13 20.94 -1.93
C VAL A 129 -8.36 22.44 -1.82
N HIS A 130 -9.54 22.85 -1.39
CA HIS A 130 -9.95 24.25 -1.35
C HIS A 130 -10.98 24.53 -0.25
N TRP A 131 -11.28 25.80 -0.03
CA TRP A 131 -12.33 26.21 0.90
C TRP A 131 -13.69 26.29 0.21
N VAL A 132 -14.72 25.84 0.91
CA VAL A 132 -16.14 26.02 0.58
C VAL A 132 -16.87 26.47 1.84
N GLY A 133 -17.27 27.75 1.86
CA GLY A 133 -17.81 28.36 3.08
C GLY A 133 -16.79 28.31 4.22
N ASP A 134 -17.17 27.65 5.32
CA ASP A 134 -16.35 27.50 6.54
C ASP A 134 -15.58 26.15 6.61
N ASN A 135 -15.68 25.33 5.56
CA ASN A 135 -15.06 24.01 5.48
C ASN A 135 -14.00 23.93 4.38
N VAL A 136 -13.01 23.06 4.58
CA VAL A 136 -12.09 22.59 3.54
C VAL A 136 -12.69 21.35 2.90
N GLU A 137 -12.83 21.39 1.59
CA GLU A 137 -13.30 20.27 0.77
C GLU A 137 -12.15 19.67 -0.04
N VAL A 138 -12.29 18.39 -0.35
CA VAL A 138 -11.37 17.60 -1.18
C VAL A 138 -12.16 17.02 -2.33
N THR A 139 -11.94 17.57 -3.52
CA THR A 139 -12.72 17.27 -4.72
C THR A 139 -11.80 16.89 -5.89
N LYS A 140 -12.37 16.28 -6.92
CA LYS A 140 -11.65 16.06 -8.17
C LYS A 140 -11.51 17.40 -8.91
N ALA A 141 -10.30 17.74 -9.35
CA ALA A 141 -10.02 18.93 -10.16
C ALA A 141 -10.66 18.83 -11.56
#